data_AF-T1C2E0-F1
#
_entry.id   AF-T1C2E0-F1
#
_cell.length_a   1.000
_cell.length_b   1.000
_cell.length_c   1.000
_cell.angle_alpha   90.00
_cell.angle_beta   90.00
_cell.angle_gamma   90.00
#
_symmetry.space_group_name_H-M   'P 1'
#
loop_
_entity.id
_entity.type
_entity.pdbx_description
1 polymer ?
#
loop_
_entity_poly.entity_id
_entity_poly.type
_entity_poly.pdbx_seq_one_letter_code
_entity_poly.pdbx_strand_id
1 'polypeptide(L)'
;MHVGQSVRVGQPLLQIDGSSASAALGSVATVEIVQLRAEQLKLQGDLIDQQGLALSQRDALRSRIAALDAQVVQVSGQIALQRQSVLSLSTLLAKIQPLGKEGYVSALEIQQQQLAALNARSQLSSLRGQRAALQSQISDAQQQLAQVPLQAATQRHATQNQVAQLQSTLAQVEAQARQVLRAPRAGIVSALVVKPGMSVSAGETVLSIEPRHSKLVAQLLVPSSAIGFIHPHEPVLLRYQAFPYQQFGLRHGTVTEVSRSALDPTEAAALLGAPVKASFYRVLVALNR
;
A
#
# COMPACT_ATOMS: atom_id res chain seq x y z
N MET A 1 25.95 23.79 -4.56
CA MET A 1 26.88 23.74 -5.70
C MET A 1 27.21 25.15 -6.12
N HIS A 2 28.38 25.38 -6.74
CA HIS A 2 28.77 26.69 -7.28
C HIS A 2 29.16 26.57 -8.76
N VAL A 3 29.10 27.69 -9.48
CA VAL A 3 29.54 27.77 -10.87
C VAL A 3 31.04 27.44 -10.96
N GLY A 4 31.45 26.67 -11.98
CA GLY A 4 32.82 26.19 -12.18
C GLY A 4 33.15 24.86 -11.50
N GLN A 5 32.25 24.31 -10.68
CA GLN A 5 32.47 23.03 -10.00
C GLN A 5 32.34 21.84 -10.97
N SER A 6 33.24 20.86 -10.85
CA SER A 6 33.14 19.60 -11.60
C SER A 6 32.12 18.67 -10.96
N VAL A 7 31.29 18.03 -11.80
CA VAL A 7 30.26 17.08 -11.37
C VAL A 7 30.42 15.74 -12.09
N ARG A 8 30.13 14.65 -11.38
CA ARG A 8 30.08 13.28 -11.92
C ARG A 8 28.64 12.88 -12.23
N VAL A 9 28.46 11.89 -13.11
CA VAL A 9 27.14 11.26 -13.36
C VAL A 9 26.53 10.80 -12.03
N GLY A 10 25.28 11.17 -11.77
CA GLY A 10 24.53 10.79 -10.57
C GLY A 10 24.83 11.60 -9.30
N GLN A 11 25.79 12.53 -9.35
CA GLN A 11 26.13 13.38 -8.21
C GLN A 11 24.94 14.30 -7.85
N PRO A 12 24.52 14.39 -6.57
CA PRO A 12 23.46 15.31 -6.16
C PRO A 12 23.91 16.77 -6.31
N LEU A 13 23.07 17.59 -6.94
CA LEU A 13 23.36 18.97 -7.30
C LEU A 13 22.56 19.96 -6.45
N LEU A 14 21.25 19.74 -6.40
CA LEU A 14 20.28 20.60 -5.72
C LEU A 14 19.26 19.71 -5.02
N GLN A 15 18.81 20.14 -3.85
CA GLN A 15 17.62 19.59 -3.20
C GLN A 15 16.52 20.63 -3.33
N ILE A 16 15.38 20.20 -3.84
CA ILE A 16 14.14 20.97 -3.87
C ILE A 16 13.27 20.40 -2.76
N ASP A 17 12.90 21.25 -1.82
CA ASP A 17 11.92 20.89 -0.80
C ASP A 17 10.53 21.19 -1.38
N GLY A 18 9.71 20.16 -1.54
CA GLY A 18 8.42 20.22 -2.24
C GLY A 18 7.29 20.92 -1.48
N SER A 19 7.62 21.67 -0.42
CA SER A 19 6.63 22.30 0.44
C SER A 19 6.60 23.82 0.23
N SER A 20 5.59 24.29 -0.48
CA SER A 20 5.19 25.69 -0.49
C SER A 20 4.54 26.04 0.87
N ALA A 21 5.34 26.24 1.92
CA ALA A 21 4.90 26.97 3.11
C ALA A 21 6.07 27.73 3.73
N SER A 22 5.79 29.00 4.00
CA SER A 22 6.70 29.98 4.57
C SER A 22 7.38 29.47 5.84
N ALA A 23 8.65 29.83 6.04
CA ALA A 23 9.54 29.38 7.11
C ALA A 23 9.02 29.58 8.56
N ALA A 24 7.86 30.22 8.76
CA ALA A 24 7.24 30.50 10.04
C ALA A 24 6.29 29.41 10.58
N LEU A 25 5.78 28.49 9.74
CA LEU A 25 4.73 27.52 10.14
C LEU A 25 5.14 26.04 10.06
N GLY A 26 6.40 25.77 9.70
CA GLY A 26 6.82 24.43 9.30
C GLY A 26 6.21 24.05 7.95
N SER A 27 6.93 23.23 7.18
CA SER A 27 6.41 22.76 5.89
C SER A 27 5.10 22.00 6.08
N VAL A 28 4.06 22.30 5.28
CA VAL A 28 2.78 21.57 5.31
C VAL A 28 3.00 20.05 5.21
N ALA A 29 3.96 19.63 4.37
CA ALA A 29 4.39 18.24 4.24
C ALA A 29 4.94 17.63 5.55
N THR A 30 5.65 18.40 6.40
CA THR A 30 6.10 17.89 7.70
C THR A 30 4.97 17.70 8.68
N VAL A 31 3.96 18.57 8.66
CA VAL A 31 2.77 18.41 9.51
C VAL A 31 1.96 17.20 9.05
N GLU A 32 1.78 17.02 7.75
CA GLU A 32 1.09 15.86 7.16
C GLU A 32 1.82 14.54 7.48
N ILE A 33 3.15 14.48 7.31
CA ILE A 33 3.93 13.28 7.67
C ILE A 33 3.79 12.95 9.16
N VAL A 34 3.83 13.96 10.04
CA VAL A 34 3.65 13.74 11.50
C VAL A 34 2.24 13.20 11.80
N GLN A 35 1.21 13.75 11.17
CA GLN A 35 -0.17 13.27 11.33
C GLN A 35 -0.34 11.83 10.83
N LEU A 36 0.15 11.51 9.63
CA LEU A 36 0.12 10.17 9.07
C LEU A 36 0.86 9.16 9.97
N ARG A 37 2.03 9.51 10.52
CA ARG A 37 2.75 8.65 11.47
C ARG A 37 1.98 8.45 12.77
N ALA A 38 1.32 9.48 13.29
CA ALA A 38 0.49 9.36 14.48
C ALA A 38 -0.71 8.42 14.25
N GLU A 39 -1.34 8.52 13.08
CA GLU A 39 -2.42 7.62 12.67
C GLU A 39 -1.93 6.18 12.49
N GLN A 40 -0.75 5.98 11.90
CA GLN A 40 -0.12 4.66 11.79
C GLN A 40 0.09 4.01 13.17
N LEU A 41 0.65 4.77 14.12
CA LEU A 41 0.87 4.28 15.49
C LEU A 41 -0.44 3.93 16.19
N LYS A 42 -1.49 4.73 15.98
CA LYS A 42 -2.82 4.43 16.49
C LYS A 42 -3.36 3.12 15.94
N LEU A 43 -3.33 2.92 14.62
CA LEU A 43 -3.79 1.67 13.99
C LEU A 43 -2.98 0.45 14.43
N GLN A 44 -1.68 0.63 14.71
CA GLN A 44 -0.84 -0.42 15.29
C GLN A 44 -1.24 -0.75 16.74
N GLY A 45 -1.61 0.25 17.54
CA GLY A 45 -2.21 0.06 18.86
C GLY A 45 -3.54 -0.70 18.77
N ASP A 46 -4.41 -0.28 17.85
CA ASP A 46 -5.72 -0.91 17.63
C ASP A 46 -5.58 -2.40 17.28
N LEU A 47 -4.53 -2.81 16.54
CA LEU A 47 -4.25 -4.22 16.24
C LEU A 47 -3.94 -5.05 17.50
N ILE A 48 -3.20 -4.48 18.46
CA ILE A 48 -2.88 -5.13 19.74
C ILE A 48 -4.15 -5.26 20.58
N ASP A 49 -4.94 -4.18 20.64
CA ASP A 49 -6.19 -4.15 21.40
C ASP A 49 -7.23 -5.13 20.83
N GLN A 50 -7.38 -5.20 19.51
CA GLN A 50 -8.22 -6.20 18.83
C GLN A 50 -7.81 -7.64 19.18
N GLN A 51 -6.50 -7.90 19.25
CA GLN A 51 -6.00 -9.22 19.66
C GLN A 51 -6.33 -9.52 21.13
N GLY A 52 -6.17 -8.53 22.03
CA GLY A 52 -6.55 -8.66 23.42
C GLY A 52 -8.04 -8.93 23.62
N LEU A 53 -8.90 -8.19 22.90
CA LEU A 53 -10.35 -8.38 22.91
C LEU A 53 -10.76 -9.77 22.43
N ALA A 54 -10.17 -10.26 21.32
CA ALA A 54 -10.46 -11.59 20.79
C ALA A 54 -10.07 -12.71 21.77
N LEU A 55 -8.93 -12.57 22.47
CA LEU A 55 -8.51 -13.51 23.51
C LEU A 55 -9.48 -13.51 24.70
N SER A 56 -9.86 -12.32 25.18
CA SER A 56 -10.83 -12.17 26.27
C SER A 56 -12.19 -12.78 25.92
N GLN A 57 -12.69 -12.53 24.71
CA GLN A 57 -13.95 -13.10 24.21
C GLN A 57 -13.89 -14.63 24.13
N ARG A 58 -12.77 -15.19 23.63
CA ARG A 58 -12.53 -16.63 23.58
C ARG A 58 -12.55 -17.25 24.98
N ASP A 59 -11.89 -16.62 25.94
CA ASP A 59 -11.77 -17.15 27.30
C ASP A 59 -13.11 -17.05 28.07
N ALA A 60 -13.88 -15.98 27.82
CA ALA A 60 -15.25 -15.85 28.32
C ALA A 60 -16.17 -16.97 27.78
N LEU A 61 -16.13 -17.25 26.47
CA LEU A 61 -16.91 -18.34 25.86
C LEU A 61 -16.50 -19.71 26.38
N ARG A 62 -15.19 -19.97 26.55
CA ARG A 62 -14.68 -21.21 27.16
C ARG A 62 -15.19 -21.39 28.58
N SER A 63 -15.14 -20.33 29.38
CA SER A 63 -15.65 -20.36 30.76
C SER A 63 -17.16 -20.61 30.79
N ARG A 64 -17.91 -20.02 29.84
CA ARG A 64 -19.34 -20.26 29.69
C ARG A 64 -19.65 -21.72 29.32
N ILE A 65 -18.90 -22.31 28.39
CA ILE A 65 -19.03 -23.73 28.01
C ILE A 65 -18.78 -24.62 29.23
N ALA A 66 -17.69 -24.39 29.95
CA ALA A 66 -17.36 -25.17 31.15
C ALA A 66 -18.46 -25.09 32.23
N ALA A 67 -19.06 -23.90 32.42
CA ALA A 67 -20.18 -23.73 33.34
C ALA A 67 -21.45 -24.48 32.87
N LEU A 68 -21.74 -24.48 31.57
CA LEU A 68 -22.86 -25.25 31.01
C LEU A 68 -22.62 -26.76 31.10
N ASP A 69 -21.40 -27.23 30.85
CA ASP A 69 -21.03 -28.64 31.02
C ASP A 69 -21.22 -29.10 32.47
N ALA A 70 -20.83 -28.28 33.44
CA ALA A 70 -21.08 -28.58 34.86
C ALA A 70 -22.58 -28.70 35.17
N GLN A 71 -23.44 -27.84 34.58
CA GLN A 71 -24.89 -27.96 34.72
C GLN A 71 -25.43 -29.23 34.07
N VAL A 72 -24.91 -29.63 32.89
CA VAL A 72 -25.27 -30.89 32.25
C VAL A 72 -24.93 -32.09 33.12
N VAL A 73 -23.77 -32.08 33.78
CA VAL A 73 -23.36 -33.13 34.74
C VAL A 73 -24.33 -33.19 35.91
N GLN A 74 -24.70 -32.03 36.50
CA GLN A 74 -25.66 -31.97 37.61
C GLN A 74 -27.03 -32.55 37.21
N VAL A 75 -27.60 -32.10 36.09
CA VAL A 75 -28.89 -32.59 35.59
C VAL A 75 -28.81 -34.07 35.22
N SER A 76 -27.67 -34.54 34.69
CA SER A 76 -27.46 -35.96 34.40
C SER A 76 -27.47 -36.83 35.66
N GLY A 77 -26.93 -36.33 36.77
CA GLY A 77 -27.05 -36.96 38.09
C GLY A 77 -28.51 -37.04 38.56
N GLN A 78 -29.28 -35.96 38.43
CA GLN A 78 -30.71 -35.95 38.75
C GLN A 78 -31.51 -36.94 37.89
N ILE A 79 -31.20 -37.02 36.59
CA ILE A 79 -31.79 -38.00 35.67
C ILE A 79 -31.50 -39.43 36.14
N ALA A 80 -30.29 -39.73 36.62
CA ALA A 80 -29.92 -41.05 37.09
C ALA A 80 -30.75 -41.46 38.33
N LEU A 81 -30.85 -40.56 39.32
CA LEU A 81 -31.68 -40.77 40.52
C LEU A 81 -33.16 -40.95 40.16
N GLN A 82 -33.69 -40.09 39.27
CA GLN A 82 -35.08 -40.18 38.87
C GLN A 82 -35.39 -41.45 38.06
N ARG A 83 -34.44 -41.94 37.25
CA ARG A 83 -34.59 -43.24 36.58
C ARG A 83 -34.72 -44.38 37.59
N GLN A 84 -33.92 -44.36 38.65
CA GLN A 84 -34.01 -45.37 39.71
C GLN A 84 -35.35 -45.31 40.44
N SER A 85 -35.88 -44.11 40.71
CA SER A 85 -37.22 -43.93 41.28
C SER A 85 -38.32 -44.50 40.37
N VAL A 86 -38.28 -44.18 39.07
CA VAL A 86 -39.22 -44.73 38.08
C VAL A 86 -39.14 -46.26 38.03
N LEU A 87 -37.94 -46.83 38.04
CA LEU A 87 -37.75 -48.29 38.06
C LEU A 87 -38.35 -48.89 39.33
N SER A 88 -38.04 -48.35 40.51
CA SER A 88 -38.58 -48.82 41.79
C SER A 88 -40.12 -48.81 41.80
N LEU A 89 -40.74 -47.69 41.44
CA LEU A 89 -42.21 -47.57 41.37
C LEU A 89 -42.82 -48.54 40.35
N SER A 90 -42.19 -48.71 39.19
CA SER A 90 -42.67 -49.65 38.16
C SER A 90 -42.59 -51.11 38.62
N THR A 91 -41.52 -51.48 39.34
CA THR A 91 -41.38 -52.83 39.91
C THR A 91 -42.36 -53.09 41.04
N LEU A 92 -42.63 -52.09 41.89
CA LEU A 92 -43.65 -52.20 42.93
C LEU A 92 -45.04 -52.39 42.31
N LEU A 93 -45.40 -51.56 41.32
CA LEU A 93 -46.66 -51.68 40.59
C LEU A 93 -46.85 -53.07 39.98
N ALA A 94 -45.82 -53.61 39.32
CA ALA A 94 -45.87 -54.94 38.73
C ALA A 94 -46.12 -56.05 39.77
N LYS A 95 -45.65 -55.87 41.02
CA LYS A 95 -45.87 -56.82 42.12
C LYS A 95 -47.26 -56.71 42.75
N ILE A 96 -47.77 -55.49 42.95
CA ILE A 96 -49.07 -55.28 43.63
C ILE A 96 -50.28 -55.43 42.70
N GLN A 97 -50.09 -55.25 41.39
CA GLN A 97 -51.18 -55.39 40.41
C GLN A 97 -51.88 -56.76 40.43
N PRO A 98 -51.18 -57.92 40.47
CA PRO A 98 -51.85 -59.21 40.61
C PRO A 98 -52.52 -59.38 41.97
N LEU A 99 -51.91 -58.90 43.07
CA LEU A 99 -52.45 -59.00 44.42
C LEU A 99 -53.78 -58.24 44.59
N GLY A 100 -53.98 -57.15 43.84
CA GLY A 100 -55.27 -56.45 43.81
C GLY A 100 -56.39 -57.24 43.14
N LYS A 101 -56.07 -58.13 42.18
CA LYS A 101 -57.07 -59.02 41.55
C LYS A 101 -57.53 -60.12 42.52
N GLU A 102 -56.66 -60.50 43.44
CA GLU A 102 -56.94 -61.47 44.51
C GLU A 102 -57.57 -60.81 45.76
N GLY A 103 -57.78 -59.49 45.74
CA GLY A 103 -58.43 -58.74 46.82
C GLY A 103 -57.52 -58.33 47.99
N TYR A 104 -56.22 -58.63 47.93
CA TYR A 104 -55.26 -58.32 49.00
C TYR A 104 -54.80 -56.85 49.02
N VAL A 105 -55.01 -56.10 47.94
CA VAL A 105 -54.65 -54.68 47.83
C VAL A 105 -55.82 -53.89 47.26
N SER A 106 -56.12 -52.73 47.84
CA SER A 106 -57.21 -51.85 47.39
C SER A 106 -56.96 -51.30 45.99
N ALA A 107 -58.02 -51.21 45.17
CA ALA A 107 -57.97 -50.58 43.85
C ALA A 107 -57.50 -49.10 43.93
N LEU A 108 -57.87 -48.40 45.00
CA LEU A 108 -57.43 -47.02 45.25
C LEU A 108 -55.90 -46.94 45.41
N GLU A 109 -55.30 -47.92 46.09
CA GLU A 109 -53.87 -47.95 46.36
C GLU A 109 -53.06 -48.25 45.09
N ILE A 110 -53.55 -49.18 44.25
CA ILE A 110 -52.99 -49.41 42.91
C ILE A 110 -53.05 -48.13 42.05
N GLN A 111 -54.19 -47.44 42.06
CA GLN A 111 -54.36 -46.20 41.31
C GLN A 111 -53.41 -45.09 41.80
N GLN A 112 -53.22 -44.95 43.12
CA GLN A 112 -52.26 -43.99 43.69
C GLN A 112 -50.83 -44.30 43.25
N GLN A 113 -50.41 -45.57 43.26
CA GLN A 113 -49.08 -45.97 42.81
C GLN A 113 -48.90 -45.75 41.29
N GLN A 114 -49.95 -45.99 40.48
CA GLN A 114 -49.93 -45.68 39.05
C GLN A 114 -49.72 -44.19 38.78
N LEU A 115 -50.44 -43.32 39.49
CA LEU A 115 -50.26 -41.87 39.40
C LEU A 115 -48.85 -41.45 39.83
N ALA A 116 -48.31 -42.04 40.90
CA ALA A 116 -46.94 -41.78 41.34
C ALA A 116 -45.89 -42.16 40.26
N ALA A 117 -46.04 -43.32 39.62
CA ALA A 117 -45.15 -43.76 38.54
C ALA A 117 -45.26 -42.86 37.29
N LEU A 118 -46.47 -42.42 36.94
CA LEU A 118 -46.70 -41.47 35.84
C LEU A 118 -46.05 -40.12 36.13
N ASN A 119 -46.23 -39.57 37.34
CA ASN A 119 -45.60 -38.33 37.77
C ASN A 119 -44.07 -38.43 37.74
N ALA A 120 -43.51 -39.54 38.21
CA ALA A 120 -42.07 -39.78 38.17
C ALA A 120 -41.53 -39.85 36.74
N ARG A 121 -42.27 -40.47 35.81
CA ARG A 121 -41.93 -40.48 34.37
C ARG A 121 -42.02 -39.10 33.73
N SER A 122 -43.03 -38.32 34.08
CA SER A 122 -43.18 -36.94 33.61
C SER A 122 -42.00 -36.07 34.03
N GLN A 123 -41.61 -36.14 35.31
CA GLN A 123 -40.42 -35.46 35.84
C GLN A 123 -39.13 -35.90 35.13
N LEU A 124 -38.95 -37.21 34.88
CA LEU A 124 -37.81 -37.71 34.12
C LEU A 124 -37.76 -37.15 32.69
N SER A 125 -38.91 -37.04 32.03
CA SER A 125 -39.02 -36.44 30.69
C SER A 125 -38.63 -34.95 30.72
N SER A 126 -39.12 -34.21 31.71
CA SER A 126 -38.77 -32.79 31.92
C SER A 126 -37.26 -32.60 32.11
N LEU A 127 -36.61 -33.38 32.97
CA LEU A 127 -35.16 -33.32 33.18
C LEU A 127 -34.37 -33.65 31.91
N ARG A 128 -34.84 -34.63 31.12
CA ARG A 128 -34.23 -34.95 29.81
C ARG A 128 -34.34 -33.78 28.84
N GLY A 129 -35.49 -33.10 28.81
CA GLY A 129 -35.69 -31.88 28.03
C GLY A 129 -34.75 -30.76 28.46
N GLN A 130 -34.60 -30.53 29.77
CA GLN A 130 -33.65 -29.55 30.31
C GLN A 130 -32.20 -29.85 29.89
N ARG A 131 -31.79 -31.12 29.98
CA ARG A 131 -30.45 -31.54 29.53
C ARG A 131 -30.24 -31.28 28.04
N ALA A 132 -31.23 -31.60 27.21
CA ALA A 132 -31.15 -31.37 25.76
C ALA A 132 -31.04 -29.86 25.44
N ALA A 133 -31.78 -29.01 26.16
CA ALA A 133 -31.68 -27.56 26.02
C ALA A 133 -30.28 -27.04 26.38
N LEU A 134 -29.69 -27.53 27.49
CA LEU A 134 -28.32 -27.18 27.87
C LEU A 134 -27.29 -27.63 26.81
N GLN A 135 -27.46 -28.83 26.24
CA GLN A 135 -26.59 -29.32 25.17
C GLN A 135 -26.68 -28.48 23.88
N SER A 136 -27.87 -27.98 23.56
CA SER A 136 -28.04 -27.00 22.46
C SER A 136 -27.27 -25.72 22.75
N GLN A 137 -27.39 -25.17 23.97
CA GLN A 137 -26.67 -23.96 24.36
C GLN A 137 -25.14 -24.15 24.31
N ILE A 138 -24.64 -25.33 24.68
CA ILE A 138 -23.21 -25.67 24.55
C ILE A 138 -22.81 -25.67 23.08
N SER A 139 -23.61 -26.28 22.21
CA SER A 139 -23.35 -26.33 20.77
C SER A 139 -23.30 -24.92 20.16
N ASP A 140 -24.24 -24.05 20.54
CA ASP A 140 -24.28 -22.65 20.09
C ASP A 140 -23.04 -21.88 20.59
N ALA A 141 -22.65 -22.05 21.85
CA ALA A 141 -21.46 -21.42 22.41
C ALA A 141 -20.16 -21.93 21.75
N GLN A 142 -20.09 -23.21 21.39
CA GLN A 142 -18.97 -23.79 20.65
C GLN A 142 -18.88 -23.24 19.22
N GLN A 143 -20.02 -23.06 18.54
CA GLN A 143 -20.06 -22.41 17.23
C GLN A 143 -19.59 -20.96 17.31
N GLN A 144 -20.05 -20.20 18.31
CA GLN A 144 -19.57 -18.84 18.56
C GLN A 144 -18.06 -18.82 18.80
N LEU A 145 -17.55 -19.75 19.62
CA LEU A 145 -16.11 -19.88 19.90
C LEU A 145 -15.30 -20.16 18.62
N ALA A 146 -15.83 -20.99 17.72
CA ALA A 146 -15.20 -21.29 16.43
C ALA A 146 -15.21 -20.07 15.47
N GLN A 147 -16.17 -19.16 15.61
CA GLN A 147 -16.26 -17.94 14.80
C GLN A 147 -15.32 -16.82 15.26
N VAL A 148 -14.97 -16.75 16.55
CA VAL A 148 -14.04 -15.73 17.09
C VAL A 148 -12.75 -15.56 16.26
N PRO A 149 -11.97 -16.63 15.94
CA PRO A 149 -10.74 -16.45 15.17
C PRO A 149 -10.98 -15.95 13.74
N LEU A 150 -12.10 -16.33 13.11
CA LEU A 150 -12.46 -15.87 11.76
C LEU A 150 -12.81 -14.37 11.78
N GLN A 151 -13.59 -13.93 12.76
CA GLN A 151 -13.95 -12.52 12.93
C GLN A 151 -12.71 -11.67 13.26
N ALA A 152 -11.85 -12.15 14.16
CA ALA A 152 -10.61 -11.49 14.52
C ALA A 152 -9.63 -11.38 13.33
N ALA A 153 -9.54 -12.43 12.49
CA ALA A 153 -8.72 -12.39 11.28
C ALA A 153 -9.24 -11.35 10.27
N THR A 154 -10.55 -11.31 10.03
CA THR A 154 -11.17 -10.33 9.13
C THR A 154 -10.93 -8.89 9.59
N GLN A 155 -11.13 -8.59 10.87
CA GLN A 155 -10.86 -7.26 11.44
C GLN A 155 -9.38 -6.89 11.33
N ARG A 156 -8.49 -7.83 11.68
CA ARG A 156 -7.04 -7.64 11.55
C ARG A 156 -6.64 -7.33 10.11
N HIS A 157 -7.16 -8.06 9.13
CA HIS A 157 -6.85 -7.81 7.72
C HIS A 157 -7.36 -6.45 7.24
N ALA A 158 -8.55 -6.04 7.68
CA ALA A 158 -9.06 -4.70 7.36
C ALA A 158 -8.12 -3.60 7.89
N THR A 159 -7.70 -3.69 9.16
CA THR A 159 -6.76 -2.73 9.75
C THR A 159 -5.37 -2.80 9.11
N GLN A 160 -4.87 -3.99 8.79
CA GLN A 160 -3.60 -4.16 8.07
C GLN A 160 -3.62 -3.51 6.68
N ASN A 161 -4.74 -3.62 5.95
CA ASN A 161 -4.90 -2.95 4.66
C ASN A 161 -4.88 -1.42 4.81
N GLN A 162 -5.51 -0.89 5.87
CA GLN A 162 -5.44 0.54 6.19
C GLN A 162 -4.01 1.00 6.49
N VAL A 163 -3.27 0.22 7.29
CA VAL A 163 -1.85 0.49 7.57
C VAL A 163 -1.01 0.48 6.28
N ALA A 164 -1.21 -0.51 5.41
CA ALA A 164 -0.49 -0.60 4.14
C ALA A 164 -0.81 0.59 3.21
N GLN A 165 -2.08 0.99 3.13
CA GLN A 165 -2.50 2.17 2.36
C GLN A 165 -1.84 3.44 2.90
N LEU A 166 -1.83 3.60 4.23
CA LEU A 166 -1.26 4.77 4.89
C LEU A 166 0.27 4.82 4.74
N GLN A 167 0.95 3.67 4.76
CA GLN A 167 2.37 3.56 4.43
C GLN A 167 2.67 3.98 2.97
N SER A 168 1.82 3.57 2.02
CA SER A 168 1.95 4.01 0.63
C SER A 168 1.79 5.52 0.49
N THR A 169 0.78 6.11 1.15
CA THR A 169 0.58 7.56 1.17
C THR A 169 1.78 8.28 1.79
N LEU A 170 2.30 7.78 2.91
CA LEU A 170 3.45 8.35 3.59
C LEU A 170 4.70 8.31 2.69
N ALA A 171 4.96 7.19 2.00
CA ALA A 171 6.06 7.08 1.05
C ALA A 171 5.91 8.07 -0.12
N GLN A 172 4.69 8.28 -0.61
CA GLN A 172 4.40 9.26 -1.66
C GLN A 172 4.65 10.70 -1.20
N VAL A 173 4.16 11.07 0.00
CA VAL A 173 4.37 12.40 0.58
C VAL A 173 5.86 12.64 0.87
N GLU A 174 6.57 11.65 1.40
CA GLU A 174 8.02 11.75 1.64
C GLU A 174 8.82 11.91 0.33
N ALA A 175 8.44 11.20 -0.73
CA ALA A 175 9.06 11.33 -2.05
C ALA A 175 8.81 12.72 -2.67
N GLN A 176 7.63 13.31 -2.45
CA GLN A 176 7.31 14.66 -2.90
C GLN A 176 7.97 15.74 -2.04
N ALA A 177 8.15 15.47 -0.74
CA ALA A 177 8.71 16.45 0.19
C ALA A 177 10.18 16.79 -0.10
N ARG A 178 10.97 15.85 -0.64
CA ARG A 178 12.40 16.09 -0.95
C ARG A 178 12.77 15.51 -2.31
N GLN A 179 12.98 16.39 -3.28
CA GLN A 179 13.44 16.00 -4.61
C GLN A 179 14.90 16.40 -4.79
N VAL A 180 15.78 15.41 -4.97
CA VAL A 180 17.21 15.65 -5.23
C VAL A 180 17.46 15.61 -6.72
N LEU A 181 17.81 16.74 -7.31
CA LEU A 181 18.27 16.84 -8.69
C LEU A 181 19.72 16.35 -8.77
N ARG A 182 19.95 15.33 -9.60
CA ARG A 182 21.27 14.72 -9.83
C ARG A 182 21.79 15.06 -11.22
N ALA A 183 23.10 15.09 -11.37
CA ALA A 183 23.75 15.33 -12.65
C ALA A 183 23.47 14.18 -13.63
N PRO A 184 22.81 14.42 -14.79
CA PRO A 184 22.58 13.38 -15.79
C PRO A 184 23.86 12.96 -16.53
N ARG A 185 24.87 13.84 -16.55
CA ARG A 185 26.17 13.61 -17.21
C ARG A 185 27.31 14.25 -16.41
N ALA A 186 28.52 13.73 -16.57
CA ALA A 186 29.70 14.37 -16.01
C ALA A 186 30.05 15.65 -16.79
N GLY A 187 30.50 16.68 -16.08
CA GLY A 187 30.78 17.99 -16.68
C GLY A 187 31.19 19.04 -15.67
N ILE A 188 31.13 20.31 -16.07
CA ILE A 188 31.36 21.48 -15.24
C ILE A 188 30.06 22.26 -15.16
N VAL A 189 29.69 22.73 -13.96
CA VAL A 189 28.51 23.60 -13.78
C VAL A 189 28.80 24.95 -14.44
N SER A 190 28.15 25.25 -15.56
CA SER A 190 28.36 26.47 -16.33
C SER A 190 27.50 27.64 -15.86
N ALA A 191 26.28 27.35 -15.41
CA ALA A 191 25.36 28.35 -14.86
C ALA A 191 24.54 27.76 -13.70
N LEU A 192 24.31 28.57 -12.68
CA LEU A 192 23.41 28.30 -11.57
C LEU A 192 22.44 29.48 -11.46
N VAL A 193 21.18 29.27 -11.79
CA VAL A 193 20.15 30.33 -11.91
C VAL A 193 19.43 30.56 -10.58
N VAL A 194 19.42 29.53 -9.72
CA VAL A 194 18.63 29.51 -8.48
C VAL A 194 19.51 29.69 -7.24
N LYS A 195 18.95 30.30 -6.20
CA LYS A 195 19.57 30.43 -4.87
C LYS A 195 18.73 29.70 -3.82
N PRO A 196 19.34 29.26 -2.69
CA PRO A 196 18.59 28.70 -1.57
C PRO A 196 17.44 29.63 -1.15
N GLY A 197 16.23 29.07 -1.00
CA GLY A 197 15.03 29.82 -0.62
C GLY A 197 14.21 30.40 -1.79
N MET A 198 14.69 30.29 -3.04
CA MET A 198 13.88 30.65 -4.21
C MET A 198 12.93 29.51 -4.59
N SER A 199 11.69 29.85 -4.92
CA SER A 199 10.72 28.91 -5.50
C SER A 199 11.04 28.65 -6.96
N VAL A 200 10.84 27.42 -7.43
CA VAL A 200 11.11 26.97 -8.81
C VAL A 200 9.93 26.20 -9.34
N SER A 201 9.58 26.39 -10.61
CA SER A 201 8.48 25.68 -11.25
C SER A 201 8.95 24.51 -12.12
N ALA A 202 8.08 23.53 -12.35
CA ALA A 202 8.39 22.42 -13.24
C ALA A 202 8.68 22.93 -14.67
N GLY A 203 9.79 22.46 -15.25
CA GLY A 203 10.27 22.89 -16.58
C GLY A 203 11.20 24.11 -16.56
N GLU A 204 11.37 24.77 -15.41
CA GLU A 204 12.30 25.89 -15.27
C GLU A 204 13.77 25.40 -15.22
N THR A 205 14.66 26.10 -15.90
CA THR A 205 16.09 25.74 -15.92
C THR A 205 16.78 26.25 -14.66
N VAL A 206 17.14 25.33 -13.77
CA VAL A 206 17.77 25.67 -12.48
C VAL A 206 19.31 25.69 -12.54
N LEU A 207 19.92 24.86 -13.39
CA LEU A 207 21.37 24.80 -13.60
C LEU A 207 21.70 24.29 -15.01
N SER A 208 22.92 24.57 -15.48
CA SER A 208 23.45 24.03 -16.74
C SER A 208 24.79 23.32 -16.51
N ILE A 209 25.00 22.20 -17.21
CA ILE A 209 26.20 21.37 -17.12
C ILE A 209 26.84 21.26 -18.51
N GLU A 210 28.09 21.67 -18.60
CA GLU A 210 28.88 21.55 -19.81
C GLU A 210 29.79 20.30 -19.75
N PRO A 211 29.71 19.36 -20.71
CA PRO A 211 30.59 18.21 -20.76
C PRO A 211 32.05 18.60 -20.98
N ARG A 212 32.99 18.00 -20.22
CA ARG A 212 34.44 18.26 -20.37
C ARG A 212 35.03 17.86 -21.74
N HIS A 213 34.36 16.96 -22.45
CA HIS A 213 34.79 16.44 -23.76
C HIS A 213 33.84 16.85 -24.89
N SER A 214 33.25 18.05 -24.82
CA SER A 214 32.48 18.59 -25.95
C SER A 214 33.41 18.82 -27.14
N LYS A 215 33.12 18.13 -28.25
CA LYS A 215 33.70 18.48 -29.55
C LYS A 215 32.92 19.69 -30.07
N LEU A 216 33.62 20.73 -30.46
CA LEU A 216 32.98 21.88 -31.10
C LEU A 216 32.52 21.44 -32.49
N VAL A 217 31.24 21.61 -32.78
CA VAL A 217 30.65 21.32 -34.08
C VAL A 217 30.04 22.62 -34.60
N ALA A 218 30.42 23.02 -35.80
CA ALA A 218 29.75 24.10 -36.51
C ALA A 218 28.57 23.53 -37.29
N GLN A 219 27.40 24.14 -37.09
CA GLN A 219 26.23 23.87 -37.90
C GLN A 219 26.16 24.91 -39.01
N LEU A 220 26.28 24.46 -40.26
CA LEU A 220 26.23 25.29 -41.45
C LEU A 220 24.92 25.04 -42.19
N LEU A 221 24.34 26.11 -42.71
CA LEU A 221 23.17 26.05 -43.58
C LEU A 221 23.64 26.29 -45.03
N VAL A 222 23.46 25.28 -45.87
CA VAL A 222 23.94 25.29 -47.26
C VAL A 222 22.73 25.31 -48.21
N PRO A 223 22.69 26.23 -49.19
CA PRO A 223 21.61 26.26 -50.18
C PRO A 223 21.50 24.94 -50.96
N SER A 224 20.29 24.58 -51.37
CA SER A 224 20.04 23.39 -52.21
C SER A 224 20.85 23.37 -53.51
N SER A 225 21.20 24.53 -54.06
CA SER A 225 22.04 24.64 -55.26
C SER A 225 23.50 24.20 -55.04
N ALA A 226 23.99 24.23 -53.79
CA ALA A 226 25.37 23.93 -53.46
C ALA A 226 25.56 22.60 -52.71
N ILE A 227 24.48 22.01 -52.18
CA ILE A 227 24.57 20.80 -51.34
C ILE A 227 25.10 19.58 -52.09
N GLY A 228 24.85 19.48 -53.41
CA GLY A 228 25.32 18.37 -54.23
C GLY A 228 26.83 18.29 -54.40
N PHE A 229 27.57 19.31 -53.93
CA PHE A 229 29.03 19.38 -54.00
C PHE A 229 29.69 19.18 -52.64
N ILE A 230 28.93 18.88 -51.58
CA ILE A 230 29.46 18.70 -50.22
C ILE A 230 29.25 17.26 -49.78
N HIS A 231 30.33 16.58 -49.42
CA HIS A 231 30.30 15.20 -48.95
C HIS A 231 30.79 15.07 -47.51
N PRO A 232 30.28 14.08 -46.75
CA PRO A 232 30.87 13.71 -45.47
C PRO A 232 32.36 13.39 -45.61
N HIS A 233 33.15 13.80 -44.61
CA HIS A 233 34.61 13.68 -44.50
C HIS A 233 35.43 14.68 -45.32
N GLU A 234 34.79 15.63 -46.01
CA GLU A 234 35.53 16.68 -46.72
C GLU A 234 36.12 17.72 -45.73
N PRO A 235 37.36 18.19 -45.98
CA PRO A 235 37.96 19.27 -45.20
C PRO A 235 37.33 20.61 -45.58
N VAL A 236 37.02 21.43 -44.58
CA VAL A 236 36.46 22.76 -44.76
C VAL A 236 37.26 23.79 -43.99
N LEU A 237 37.35 24.99 -44.56
CA LEU A 237 37.97 26.16 -43.95
C LEU A 237 36.90 27.12 -43.47
N LEU A 238 36.91 27.44 -42.19
CA LEU A 238 35.94 28.27 -41.52
C LEU A 238 36.54 29.61 -41.13
N ARG A 239 35.82 30.68 -41.48
CA ARG A 239 36.14 32.05 -41.08
C ARG A 239 35.10 32.55 -40.09
N TYR A 240 35.50 32.84 -38.86
CA TYR A 240 34.61 33.44 -37.87
C TYR A 240 34.46 34.93 -38.13
N GLN A 241 33.22 35.41 -38.17
CA GLN A 241 32.95 36.83 -38.32
C GLN A 241 33.41 37.64 -37.10
N ALA A 242 33.40 37.04 -35.90
CA ALA A 242 33.77 37.70 -34.65
C ALA A 242 35.27 38.03 -34.53
N PHE A 243 36.15 37.47 -35.38
CA PHE A 243 37.60 37.64 -35.29
C PHE A 243 38.21 37.93 -36.67
N PRO A 244 39.07 38.98 -36.81
CA PRO A 244 39.76 39.26 -38.08
C PRO A 244 40.67 38.09 -38.50
N TYR A 245 40.34 37.44 -39.63
CA TYR A 245 41.08 36.26 -40.12
C TYR A 245 42.56 36.53 -40.40
N GLN A 246 42.95 37.79 -40.65
CA GLN A 246 44.34 38.19 -40.89
C GLN A 246 45.24 37.98 -39.67
N GLN A 247 44.66 38.02 -38.46
CA GLN A 247 45.40 37.83 -37.20
C GLN A 247 45.15 36.44 -36.59
N PHE A 248 43.97 35.84 -36.83
CA PHE A 248 43.54 34.60 -36.18
C PHE A 248 43.49 33.36 -37.10
N GLY A 249 43.78 33.54 -38.40
CA GLY A 249 43.80 32.47 -39.40
C GLY A 249 42.42 31.91 -39.74
N LEU A 250 42.42 30.86 -40.57
CA LEU A 250 41.24 30.05 -40.92
C LEU A 250 41.24 28.79 -40.05
N ARG A 251 40.07 28.39 -39.54
CA ARG A 251 39.97 27.12 -38.80
C ARG A 251 39.64 25.98 -39.74
N HIS A 252 40.35 24.87 -39.54
CA HIS A 252 40.08 23.63 -40.25
C HIS A 252 38.97 22.87 -39.53
N GLY A 253 38.00 22.40 -40.29
CA GLY A 253 37.00 21.44 -39.84
C GLY A 253 36.84 20.32 -40.84
N THR A 254 36.11 19.29 -40.46
CA THR A 254 35.76 18.18 -41.34
C THR A 254 34.26 18.01 -41.32
N VAL A 255 33.64 17.92 -42.49
CA VAL A 255 32.20 17.64 -42.61
C VAL A 255 31.94 16.29 -41.98
N THR A 256 31.14 16.23 -40.92
CA THR A 256 30.76 14.96 -40.29
C THR A 256 29.48 14.41 -40.87
N GLU A 257 28.53 15.29 -41.17
CA GLU A 257 27.21 14.88 -41.61
C GLU A 257 26.59 15.92 -42.55
N VAL A 258 25.94 15.43 -43.59
CA VAL A 258 25.12 16.22 -44.51
C VAL A 258 23.70 15.70 -44.39
N SER A 259 22.77 16.56 -43.97
CA SER A 259 21.35 16.20 -43.87
C SER A 259 20.81 15.76 -45.23
N ARG A 260 20.05 14.67 -45.26
CA ARG A 260 19.38 14.18 -46.49
C ARG A 260 18.06 14.90 -46.77
N SER A 261 17.52 15.61 -45.77
CA SER A 261 16.30 16.41 -45.92
C SER A 261 16.64 17.89 -45.98
N ALA A 262 15.95 18.59 -46.87
CA ALA A 262 15.91 20.04 -46.87
C ALA A 262 15.14 20.52 -45.62
N LEU A 263 15.57 21.66 -45.09
CA LEU A 263 14.85 22.42 -44.07
C LEU A 263 13.77 23.23 -44.74
N ASP A 264 12.60 23.31 -44.09
CA ASP A 264 11.53 24.18 -44.54
C ASP A 264 11.96 25.66 -44.46
N PRO A 265 11.48 26.52 -45.37
CA PRO A 265 11.85 27.94 -45.38
C PRO A 265 11.58 28.68 -44.05
N THR A 266 10.58 28.24 -43.29
CA THR A 266 10.24 28.76 -41.95
C THR A 266 11.28 28.38 -40.89
N GLU A 267 11.76 27.13 -40.89
CA GLU A 267 12.80 26.66 -39.98
C GLU A 267 14.16 27.28 -40.30
N ALA A 268 14.49 27.38 -41.60
CA ALA A 268 15.71 28.05 -42.05
C ALA A 268 15.72 29.54 -41.68
N ALA A 269 14.57 30.22 -41.79
CA ALA A 269 14.43 31.62 -41.37
C ALA A 269 14.61 31.80 -39.86
N ALA A 270 14.08 30.88 -39.04
CA ALA A 270 14.25 30.92 -37.58
C ALA A 270 15.73 30.78 -37.15
N LEU A 271 16.51 29.96 -37.86
CA LEU A 271 17.93 29.75 -37.56
C LEU A 271 18.82 30.90 -38.05
N LEU A 272 18.46 31.56 -39.16
CA LEU A 272 19.22 32.66 -39.74
C LEU A 272 18.80 34.04 -39.23
N GLY A 273 17.67 34.15 -38.53
CA GLY A 273 17.13 35.42 -38.04
C GLY A 273 16.68 36.38 -39.15
N ALA A 274 16.48 35.86 -40.38
CA ALA A 274 16.10 36.64 -41.56
C ALA A 274 15.16 35.80 -42.45
N PRO A 275 14.22 36.42 -43.20
CA PRO A 275 13.34 35.69 -44.09
C PRO A 275 14.12 35.09 -45.26
N VAL A 276 13.89 33.81 -45.54
CA VAL A 276 14.63 33.07 -46.57
C VAL A 276 13.66 32.41 -47.55
N LYS A 277 13.90 32.59 -48.86
CA LYS A 277 13.04 32.06 -49.93
C LYS A 277 13.52 30.74 -50.54
N ALA A 278 14.73 30.29 -50.20
CA ALA A 278 15.35 29.08 -50.75
C ALA A 278 15.39 27.95 -49.71
N SER A 279 15.42 26.70 -50.18
CA SER A 279 15.60 25.52 -49.33
C SER A 279 17.06 25.37 -48.92
N PHE A 280 17.30 25.12 -47.63
CA PHE A 280 18.63 24.93 -47.06
C PHE A 280 18.79 23.50 -46.53
N TYR A 281 20.01 22.99 -46.59
CA TYR A 281 20.39 21.73 -45.98
C TYR A 281 21.31 22.00 -44.80
N ARG A 282 21.13 21.22 -43.73
CA ARG A 282 21.98 21.28 -42.54
C ARG A 282 23.23 20.44 -42.77
N VAL A 283 24.40 21.07 -42.63
CA VAL A 283 25.71 20.41 -42.67
C VAL A 283 26.38 20.58 -41.31
N LEU A 284 26.77 19.48 -40.69
CA LEU A 284 27.54 19.48 -39.45
C LEU A 284 29.02 19.32 -39.75
N VAL A 285 29.83 20.19 -39.16
CA VAL A 285 31.28 20.20 -39.32
C VAL A 285 31.93 20.07 -37.96
N ALA A 286 32.68 18.99 -37.72
CA ALA A 286 33.51 18.88 -36.53
C ALA A 286 34.72 19.81 -36.67
N LEU A 287 34.96 20.63 -35.66
CA LEU A 287 36.08 21.56 -35.62
C LEU A 287 37.31 20.86 -35.06
N ASN A 288 38.42 20.93 -35.79
CA ASN A 288 39.70 20.45 -35.29
C ASN A 288 40.23 21.49 -34.29
N ARG A 289 40.57 21.04 -33.07
CA ARG A 289 41.07 21.91 -31.99
C ARG A 289 42.39 22.56 -32.37
#